data_AF-A0A4R0QG33-F1
#
_entry.id   AF-A0A4R0QG33-F1
#
_cell.length_a   1.000
_cell.length_b   1.000
_cell.length_c   1.000
_cell.angle_alpha   90.00
_cell.angle_beta   90.00
_cell.angle_gamma   90.00
#
_symmetry.space_group_name_H-M   'P 1'
#
loop_
_entity.id
_entity.type
_entity.pdbx_description
1 polymer ?
#
loop_
_entity_poly.entity_id
_entity_poly.type
_entity_poly.pdbx_seq_one_letter_code
_entity_poly.pdbx_strand_id
1 'polypeptide(L)' 'MIRYPSFSEQATIGVTAPSSGVSKELHPLLEQAISRMKERGYTIQVLPSTWQQDRVRSTDTQTRAHEQ' A
#
# COMPACT_ATOMS: atom_id res chain seq x y z
N MET A 1 -23.43 7.76 11.85
CA MET A 1 -22.61 7.20 10.75
C MET A 1 -21.42 8.11 10.54
N ILE A 2 -20.20 7.57 10.59
CA ILE A 2 -18.98 8.36 10.36
C ILE A 2 -18.87 8.66 8.87
N ARG A 3 -18.55 9.90 8.50
CA ARG A 3 -18.24 10.31 7.13
C ARG A 3 -16.76 10.64 7.05
N TYR A 4 -16.05 9.93 6.20
CA TYR A 4 -14.66 10.26 5.90
C TYR A 4 -14.61 11.51 5.00
N PRO A 5 -13.55 12.32 5.11
CA PRO A 5 -13.34 13.44 4.21
C PRO A 5 -13.21 12.95 2.77
N SER A 6 -13.69 13.76 1.82
CA SER A 6 -13.44 13.53 0.40
C SER A 6 -11.97 13.78 0.10
N PHE A 7 -11.40 12.94 -0.76
CA PHE A 7 -10.04 13.12 -1.26
C PHE A 7 -9.97 14.45 -2.04
N SER A 8 -9.09 15.35 -1.61
CA SER A 8 -8.69 16.49 -2.42
C SER A 8 -7.75 16.02 -3.52
N GLU A 9 -7.63 16.82 -4.58
CA GLU A 9 -6.48 16.71 -5.47
C GLU A 9 -5.19 16.79 -4.62
N GLN A 10 -4.19 15.96 -4.95
CA GLN A 10 -2.90 15.86 -4.25
C GLN A 10 -2.88 15.23 -2.85
N ALA A 11 -3.93 14.52 -2.44
CA ALA A 11 -3.90 13.78 -1.18
C ALA A 11 -2.78 12.72 -1.13
N THR A 12 -2.34 12.39 0.09
CA THR A 12 -1.42 11.28 0.35
C THR A 12 -2.20 9.98 0.54
N ILE A 13 -1.78 8.91 -0.13
CA ILE A 13 -2.32 7.56 -0.01
C ILE A 13 -1.25 6.66 0.60
N GLY A 14 -1.56 6.14 1.78
CA GLY A 14 -0.80 5.06 2.40
C GLY A 14 -1.21 3.71 1.81
N VAL A 15 -0.22 2.87 1.49
CA VAL A 15 -0.43 1.52 0.95
C VAL A 15 0.22 0.52 1.90
N THR A 16 -0.60 -0.40 2.41
CA THR A 16 -0.22 -1.50 3.31
C THR A 16 -0.68 -2.83 2.75
N ALA A 17 -0.13 -3.93 3.26
CA ALA A 17 -0.57 -5.28 2.96
C ALA A 17 -1.11 -5.97 4.23
N PRO A 18 -2.37 -5.76 4.62
CA PRO A 18 -2.93 -6.35 5.85
C PRO A 18 -3.14 -7.86 5.75
N SER A 19 -3.04 -8.44 4.55
CA SER A 19 -3.09 -9.88 4.32
C SER A 19 -1.81 -10.37 3.67
N SER A 20 -1.75 -10.42 2.34
CA SER A 20 -0.60 -10.92 1.57
C SER A 20 0.16 -9.76 0.94
N GLY A 21 1.48 -9.84 0.90
CA GLY A 21 2.27 -8.88 0.14
C GLY A 21 2.41 -9.32 -1.31
N VAL A 22 2.92 -8.42 -2.14
CA VAL A 22 3.09 -8.68 -3.56
C VAL A 22 4.33 -9.56 -3.77
N SER A 23 4.17 -10.66 -4.51
CA SER A 23 5.29 -11.54 -4.85
C SER A 23 6.30 -10.80 -5.73
N LYS A 24 7.58 -11.19 -5.65
CA LYS A 24 8.68 -10.48 -6.34
C LYS A 24 8.48 -10.38 -7.86
N GLU A 25 7.90 -11.41 -8.45
CA GLU A 25 7.61 -11.49 -9.88
C GLU A 25 6.58 -10.43 -10.32
N LEU A 26 5.75 -9.97 -9.38
CA LEU A 26 4.71 -8.97 -9.59
C LEU A 26 5.09 -7.57 -9.07
N HIS A 27 6.28 -7.38 -8.50
CA HIS A 27 6.75 -6.06 -8.08
C HIS A 27 6.71 -5.03 -9.22
N PRO A 28 7.07 -5.35 -10.48
CA PRO A 28 6.94 -4.40 -11.59
C PRO A 28 5.51 -3.91 -11.82
N LEU A 29 4.50 -4.71 -11.49
CA LEU A 29 3.10 -4.31 -11.57
C LEU A 29 2.75 -3.31 -10.47
N LEU A 30 3.23 -3.53 -9.24
CA LEU A 30 3.03 -2.63 -8.12
C LEU A 30 3.72 -1.28 -8.37
N GLU A 31 4.95 -1.28 -8.88
CA GLU A 31 5.68 -0.08 -9.27
C GLU A 31 4.91 0.73 -10.33
N GLN A 32 4.38 0.05 -11.36
CA GLN A 32 3.55 0.70 -12.37
C GLN A 32 2.27 1.31 -11.79
N ALA A 33 1.60 0.63 -10.86
CA ALA A 33 0.42 1.16 -10.18
C ALA A 33 0.76 2.42 -9.38
N ILE A 34 1.89 2.40 -8.65
CA ILE A 34 2.40 3.56 -7.91
C ILE A 34 2.69 4.73 -8.86
N SER A 35 3.36 4.49 -10.00
CA SER A 35 3.65 5.54 -11.00
C SER A 35 2.38 6.20 -11.51
N ARG A 36 1.39 5.41 -11.92
CA ARG A 36 0.11 5.92 -12.44
C ARG A 36 -0.65 6.76 -11.42
N MET A 37 -0.58 6.40 -10.14
CA MET A 37 -1.22 7.20 -9.10
C MET A 37 -0.46 8.52 -8.84
N LYS A 38 0.87 8.50 -8.91
CA LYS A 38 1.69 9.73 -8.87
C LYS A 38 1.41 10.64 -10.07
N GLU A 39 1.27 10.09 -11.27
CA GLU A 39 0.91 10.83 -12.49
C GLU A 39 -0.47 11.51 -12.38
N ARG A 40 -1.39 10.94 -11.61
CA ARG A 40 -2.70 11.53 -11.27
C ARG A 40 -2.62 12.63 -10.19
N GLY A 41 -1.41 12.95 -9.73
CA GLY A 41 -1.14 13.99 -8.75
C GLY A 41 -1.14 13.53 -7.29
N TYR A 42 -1.32 12.24 -7.00
CA TYR A 42 -1.34 11.74 -5.62
C TYR A 42 0.08 11.51 -5.07
N THR A 43 0.25 11.74 -3.77
CA THR A 43 1.46 11.30 -3.06
C THR A 43 1.25 9.87 -2.58
N ILE A 44 2.14 8.94 -2.93
CA ILE A 44 2.01 7.53 -2.54
C ILE A 44 3.11 7.16 -1.55
N GLN A 45 2.71 6.64 -0.38
CA GLN A 45 3.60 6.07 0.64
C GLN A 45 3.32 4.58 0.76
N VAL A 46 4.30 3.74 0.42
CA VAL A 46 4.16 2.29 0.42
C VAL A 46 4.96 1.70 1.56
N LEU A 47 4.31 0.97 2.45
CA LEU A 47 4.96 0.34 3.59
C LEU A 47 5.66 -0.99 3.20
N PRO A 48 6.68 -1.41 3.95
CA PRO A 48 7.50 -2.58 3.63
C PRO A 48 6.71 -3.88 3.46
N SER A 49 5.62 -4.08 4.21
CA SER A 49 4.78 -5.29 4.10
C SER A 49 4.24 -5.52 2.70
N THR A 50 4.04 -4.44 1.92
CA THR A 50 3.55 -4.51 0.54
C THR A 50 4.50 -5.28 -0.38
N TRP A 51 5.80 -5.28 -0.08
CA TRP A 51 6.86 -5.88 -0.89
C TRP A 51 7.32 -7.26 -0.37
N GLN A 52 6.80 -7.70 0.77
CA GLN A 52 7.28 -8.88 1.49
C GLN A 52 6.19 -9.93 1.59
N GLN A 53 6.60 -11.19 1.56
CA GLN A 53 5.70 -12.32 1.76
C GLN A 53 6.34 -13.30 2.74
N ASP A 54 5.67 -13.52 3.87
CA ASP A 54 5.93 -14.59 4.83
C ASP A 54 4.85 -15.67 4.72
N ARG A 55 5.17 -16.74 3.99
CA ARG A 55 4.29 -17.87 3.69
C ARG A 55 2.97 -17.43 3.05
N VAL A 56 1.91 -17.31 3.84
CA VAL A 56 0.56 -16.93 3.38
C VAL A 56 0.22 -15.46 3.68
N ARG A 57 1.08 -14.75 4.41
CA ARG A 57 0.86 -13.36 4.86
C ARG A 57 1.99 -12.46 4.37
N SER A 58 1.82 -11.15 4.45
CA SER A 58 2.84 -10.17 4.13
C SER A 58 3.97 -10.13 5.17
N THR A 59 3.56 -10.08 6.45
CA THR A 59 4.44 -10.05 7.62
C THR A 59 3.67 -10.50 8.87
N ASP A 60 4.32 -10.48 10.04
CA ASP A 60 3.74 -10.89 11.31
C ASP A 60 2.56 -9.99 11.74
N THR A 61 1.74 -10.50 12.65
CA THR A 61 0.50 -9.83 13.07
C THR A 61 0.74 -8.49 13.76
N GLN A 62 1.80 -8.37 14.57
CA GLN A 62 2.07 -7.12 15.27
C GLN A 62 2.52 -6.05 14.27
N THR A 63 3.41 -6.40 13.35
CA THR A 63 3.86 -5.46 12.31
C THR A 63 2.68 -4.95 11.48
N ARG A 64 1.80 -5.82 10.96
CA ARG A 64 0.61 -5.41 10.19
C ARG A 64 -0.36 -4.52 10.98
N ALA A 65 -0.51 -4.76 12.28
CA ALA A 65 -1.42 -3.99 13.12
C ALA A 65 -0.91 -2.57 13.41
N HIS A 66 0.40 -2.35 13.33
CA HIS A 66 1.04 -1.06 13.62
C HIS A 66 1.37 -0.24 12.37
N GLU A 67 1.07 -0.74 11.17
CA GLU A 67 1.18 0.06 9.95
C GLU A 67 0.16 1.20 9.98
N GLN A 68 0.64 2.45 9.85
CA GLN A 68 -0.17 3.67 9.82
C GLN A 68 0.18 4.50 8.59
#